data_AF-A0A537F4T1-F1
#
_entry.id   AF-A0A537F4T1-F1
#
_cell.length_a   1.000
_cell.length_b   1.000
_cell.length_c   1.000
_cell.angle_alpha   90.00
_cell.angle_beta   90.00
_cell.angle_gamma   90.00
#
_symmetry.space_group_name_H-M   'P 1'
#
loop_
_entity.id
_entity.type
_entity.pdbx_description
1 polymer ?
#
loop_
_entity_poly.entity_id
_entity_poly.type
_entity_poly.pdbx_seq_one_letter_code
_entity_poly.pdbx_strand_id
1 'polypeptide(L)'
;MTVAEVFQEISAADFFYRNRDIAGFTSPSRSIYSTIRELVENSLDACETGGIPPDIYVRLSHESGPLDGPGTYIVRVEDNGIGIPSNVIPSAFGQVLYGSKYKLRQTRGTFGLGGKMALLYGQITTHSEAAITSSTGSKSRIAEVILRIDIQQNKPVIIKNKTRTNKPHWQGTIIEFKTEADYSRAMPRILEYFKQTAIIVPYANITFVDPRGRLYKFLRGTTKVPPAPTETSPHPHGVDVETVQRMLKLTNAKSVQEFMRKNFQRIGETTARKFLQFARLGQKKNPRNLSAQDMVKLVNAMKSYDGFLSPDPTCLSPLGEDLMETGIKKELGITDQEIESGTAFVTTLQRRPATYGGFPFIIEVGLASSKQIEMQGKILLFRFANKIPLLFDEASDVSWKVVDTEIDWRNYKVIPGETPLAVFIHVCSTKIPYQTVGKEFIADRPEVEHEILNAIREVGRNLRLYLSKREHLTQEKRRLDVFEKYLPKVAQFSTKLAKEKREPDIKPLLRGVIKYGAEEEEEQE
;
A
#
# COMPACT_ATOMS: atom_id res chain seq x y z
N MET A 1 10.69 13.29 54.06
CA MET A 1 11.39 12.16 53.42
C MET A 1 11.81 12.63 52.04
N THR A 2 13.11 12.73 51.78
CA THR A 2 13.63 13.02 50.45
C THR A 2 13.47 11.76 49.61
N VAL A 3 12.64 11.84 48.56
CA VAL A 3 12.51 10.75 47.59
C VAL A 3 13.80 10.72 46.78
N ALA A 4 14.65 9.72 47.03
CA ALA A 4 15.86 9.52 46.24
C ALA A 4 15.45 8.99 44.86
N GLU A 5 15.89 9.65 43.80
CA GLU A 5 15.66 9.18 42.43
C GLU A 5 16.50 7.93 42.16
N VAL A 6 15.84 6.87 41.69
CA VAL A 6 16.48 5.61 41.31
C VAL A 6 16.55 5.54 39.79
N PHE A 7 17.77 5.55 39.24
CA PHE A 7 18.01 5.41 37.80
C PHE A 7 17.97 3.93 37.40
N GLN A 8 17.17 3.59 36.38
CA GLN A 8 17.05 2.23 35.84
C GLN A 8 17.11 2.23 34.31
N GLU A 9 17.73 1.20 33.73
CA GLU A 9 17.71 0.92 32.29
C GLU A 9 16.55 -0.03 31.97
N ILE A 10 15.87 0.19 30.85
CA ILE A 10 14.78 -0.66 30.36
C ILE A 10 15.12 -1.24 28.99
N SER A 11 14.75 -2.49 28.76
CA SER A 11 14.95 -3.15 27.47
C SER A 11 14.00 -2.58 26.40
N ALA A 12 14.28 -2.85 25.12
CA ALA A 12 13.35 -2.50 24.05
C ALA A 12 11.97 -3.15 24.22
N ALA A 13 11.92 -4.42 24.65
CA ALA A 13 10.66 -5.10 24.90
C ALA A 13 9.91 -4.50 26.09
N ASP A 14 10.61 -4.10 27.16
CA ASP A 14 10.01 -3.42 28.33
C ASP A 14 9.50 -2.01 27.96
N PHE A 15 10.25 -1.27 27.13
CA PHE A 15 9.80 0.02 26.61
C PHE A 15 8.47 -0.10 25.87
N PHE A 16 8.35 -1.06 24.95
CA PHE A 16 7.12 -1.23 24.17
C PHE A 16 5.99 -1.87 24.98
N TYR A 17 6.31 -2.67 25.99
CA TYR A 17 5.32 -3.12 26.98
C TYR A 17 4.67 -1.92 27.69
N ARG A 18 5.49 -0.98 28.16
CA ARG A 18 5.01 0.24 28.84
C ARG A 18 4.33 1.22 27.89
N ASN A 19 4.72 1.23 26.62
CA ASN A 19 4.26 2.19 25.60
C ASN A 19 3.58 1.49 24.41
N ARG A 20 2.67 0.55 24.69
CA ARG A 20 1.96 -0.25 23.66
C ARG A 20 1.21 0.60 22.62
N ASP A 21 0.78 1.80 23.02
CA ASP A 21 0.05 2.73 22.17
C ASP A 21 0.89 3.21 20.98
N ILE A 22 2.21 3.35 21.16
CA ILE A 22 3.15 3.77 20.10
C ILE A 22 3.18 2.75 18.95
N ALA A 23 2.97 1.46 19.25
CA ALA A 23 2.98 0.40 18.27
C ALA A 23 1.58 0.11 17.67
N GLY A 24 0.56 0.91 17.99
CA GLY A 24 -0.81 0.72 17.49
C GLY A 24 -1.63 -0.33 18.26
N PHE A 25 -1.23 -0.65 19.50
CA PHE A 25 -1.92 -1.60 20.40
C PHE A 25 -2.63 -0.86 21.54
N THR A 26 -3.53 0.07 21.17
CA THR A 26 -4.21 0.97 22.13
C THR A 26 -5.47 0.39 22.76
N SER A 27 -6.22 -0.42 22.00
CA SER A 27 -7.47 -1.04 22.45
C SER A 27 -7.57 -2.47 21.92
N PRO A 28 -8.33 -3.37 22.56
CA PRO A 28 -8.50 -4.74 22.06
C PRO A 28 -8.97 -4.82 20.60
N SER A 29 -9.79 -3.86 20.15
CA SER A 29 -10.25 -3.77 18.77
C SER A 29 -9.15 -3.32 17.79
N ARG A 30 -8.34 -2.32 18.16
CA ARG A 30 -7.22 -1.86 17.32
C ARG A 30 -6.08 -2.86 17.32
N SER A 31 -5.79 -3.48 18.46
CA SER A 31 -4.74 -4.49 18.62
C SER A 31 -4.95 -5.71 17.73
N ILE A 32 -6.19 -6.22 17.62
CA ILE A 32 -6.47 -7.36 16.75
C ILE A 32 -6.38 -7.01 15.27
N TYR A 33 -6.83 -5.82 14.89
CA TYR A 33 -6.64 -5.28 13.55
C TYR A 33 -5.15 -5.18 13.20
N SER A 34 -4.36 -4.54 14.07
CA SER A 34 -2.91 -4.37 13.90
C SER A 34 -2.20 -5.73 13.83
N THR A 35 -2.61 -6.69 14.66
CA THR A 35 -2.09 -8.06 14.64
C THR A 35 -2.31 -8.74 13.29
N ILE A 36 -3.54 -8.76 12.79
CA ILE A 36 -3.86 -9.38 11.50
C ILE A 36 -3.10 -8.67 10.38
N ARG A 37 -3.15 -7.34 10.35
CA ARG A 37 -2.44 -6.51 9.36
C ARG A 37 -0.94 -6.85 9.30
N GLU A 38 -0.24 -6.78 10.43
CA GLU A 38 1.21 -6.98 10.46
C GLU A 38 1.61 -8.42 10.07
N LEU A 39 0.83 -9.43 10.43
CA LEU A 39 1.10 -10.82 10.06
C LEU A 39 0.83 -11.08 8.57
N VAL A 40 -0.26 -10.54 8.03
CA VAL A 40 -0.60 -10.63 6.60
C VAL A 40 0.41 -9.88 5.75
N GLU A 41 0.83 -8.66 6.14
CA GLU A 41 1.88 -7.90 5.46
C GLU A 41 3.20 -8.67 5.37
N ASN A 42 3.62 -9.32 6.46
CA ASN A 42 4.84 -10.13 6.46
C ASN A 42 4.71 -11.40 5.61
N SER A 43 3.51 -12.01 5.59
CA SER A 43 3.20 -13.16 4.74
C SER A 43 3.27 -12.79 3.25
N LEU A 44 2.70 -11.65 2.87
CA LEU A 44 2.78 -11.09 1.51
C LEU A 44 4.22 -10.78 1.12
N ASP A 45 4.98 -10.10 1.98
CA ASP A 45 6.40 -9.80 1.75
C ASP A 45 7.21 -11.10 1.52
N ALA A 46 6.94 -12.16 2.28
CA ALA A 46 7.64 -13.45 2.16
C ALA A 46 7.32 -14.16 0.84
N CYS A 47 6.08 -14.09 0.36
CA CYS A 47 5.67 -14.67 -0.92
C CYS A 47 6.26 -13.89 -2.10
N GLU A 48 6.11 -12.57 -2.11
CA GLU A 48 6.60 -11.70 -3.19
C GLU A 48 8.12 -11.71 -3.32
N THR A 49 8.85 -11.79 -2.21
CA THR A 49 10.32 -11.94 -2.23
C THR A 49 10.73 -13.23 -2.95
N GLY A 50 9.93 -14.29 -2.85
CA GLY A 50 10.13 -15.55 -3.56
C GLY A 50 9.56 -15.60 -4.98
N GLY A 51 8.88 -14.53 -5.44
CA GLY A 51 8.11 -14.56 -6.69
C GLY A 51 6.92 -15.54 -6.67
N ILE A 52 6.43 -15.90 -5.48
CA ILE A 52 5.36 -16.88 -5.28
C ILE A 52 4.03 -16.13 -5.20
N PRO A 53 3.03 -16.49 -6.02
CA PRO A 53 1.66 -15.98 -5.88
C PRO A 53 1.10 -16.32 -4.48
N PRO A 54 0.80 -15.33 -3.62
CA PRO A 54 0.47 -15.57 -2.23
C PRO A 54 -0.83 -16.36 -2.06
N ASP A 55 -0.81 -17.37 -1.19
CA ASP A 55 -1.99 -18.02 -0.65
C ASP A 55 -1.94 -17.88 0.88
N ILE A 56 -2.80 -17.02 1.41
CA ILE A 56 -2.80 -16.62 2.81
C ILE A 56 -4.09 -17.10 3.46
N TYR A 57 -3.94 -17.91 4.50
CA TYR A 57 -5.03 -18.37 5.35
C TYR A 57 -4.95 -17.69 6.70
N VAL A 58 -6.01 -16.96 7.07
CA VAL A 58 -6.18 -16.30 8.36
C VAL A 58 -7.37 -16.91 9.06
N ARG A 59 -7.18 -17.36 10.30
CA ARG A 59 -8.27 -17.83 11.17
C ARG A 59 -8.21 -17.09 12.50
N LEU A 60 -9.34 -16.52 12.89
CA LEU A 60 -9.54 -16.00 14.23
C LEU A 60 -10.58 -16.88 14.93
N SER A 61 -10.20 -17.55 16.02
CA SER A 61 -11.10 -18.41 16.80
C SER A 61 -11.34 -17.79 18.16
N HIS A 62 -12.60 -17.74 18.61
CA HIS A 62 -12.93 -17.37 19.98
C HIS A 62 -12.50 -18.51 20.93
N GLU A 63 -11.86 -18.17 22.04
CA GLU A 63 -11.44 -19.14 23.05
C GLU A 63 -12.21 -18.95 24.36
N SER A 64 -12.27 -17.73 24.88
CA SER A 64 -12.94 -17.44 26.16
C SER A 64 -13.35 -15.97 26.27
N GLY A 65 -14.22 -15.67 27.24
CA GLY A 65 -14.77 -14.32 27.44
C GLY A 65 -15.99 -14.03 26.54
N PRO A 66 -16.54 -12.80 26.59
CA PRO A 66 -17.69 -12.42 25.77
C PRO A 66 -17.37 -12.43 24.27
N LEU A 67 -18.35 -12.83 23.45
CA LEU A 67 -18.27 -12.72 21.98
C LEU A 67 -18.44 -11.27 21.51
N ASP A 68 -19.28 -10.50 22.22
CA ASP A 68 -19.51 -9.08 21.98
C ASP A 68 -18.80 -8.28 23.08
N GLY A 69 -17.50 -8.03 22.86
CA GLY A 69 -16.62 -7.30 23.76
C GLY A 69 -15.21 -7.90 23.82
N PRO A 70 -14.38 -7.43 24.77
CA PRO A 70 -13.03 -7.95 24.97
C PRO A 70 -13.06 -9.40 25.46
N GLY A 71 -12.47 -10.31 24.70
CA GLY A 71 -12.31 -11.72 25.03
C GLY A 71 -10.94 -12.23 24.58
N THR A 72 -10.65 -13.50 24.83
CA THR A 72 -9.44 -14.17 24.35
C THR A 72 -9.72 -14.89 23.05
N TYR A 73 -8.85 -14.67 22.06
CA TYR A 73 -8.95 -15.24 20.73
C TYR A 73 -7.63 -15.89 20.33
N ILE A 74 -7.72 -16.94 19.52
CA ILE A 74 -6.57 -17.58 18.87
C ILE A 74 -6.45 -17.03 17.45
N VAL A 75 -5.34 -16.37 17.17
CA VAL A 75 -4.99 -15.90 15.83
C VAL A 75 -4.10 -16.95 15.19
N ARG A 76 -4.45 -17.38 13.99
CA ARG A 76 -3.62 -18.23 13.13
C ARG A 76 -3.45 -17.55 11.77
N VAL A 77 -2.21 -17.36 11.34
CA VAL A 77 -1.88 -16.91 9.98
C VAL A 77 -0.93 -17.92 9.35
N GLU A 78 -1.27 -18.35 8.15
CA GLU A 78 -0.55 -19.34 7.37
C GLU A 78 -0.31 -18.80 5.95
N ASP A 79 0.92 -18.95 5.48
CA ASP A 79 1.37 -18.51 4.16
C ASP A 79 2.10 -19.63 3.41
N ASN A 80 2.21 -19.47 2.09
CA ASN A 80 3.00 -20.32 1.19
C ASN A 80 4.31 -19.65 0.75
N GLY A 81 4.88 -18.76 1.57
CA GLY A 81 6.04 -17.95 1.23
C GLY A 81 7.37 -18.70 1.28
N ILE A 82 8.49 -17.98 1.34
CA ILE A 82 9.84 -18.58 1.38
C ILE A 82 10.17 -19.37 2.66
N GLY A 83 9.33 -19.24 3.70
CA GLY A 83 9.59 -19.78 5.03
C GLY A 83 10.79 -19.13 5.74
N ILE A 84 11.01 -19.54 6.98
CA ILE A 84 12.07 -19.05 7.86
C ILE A 84 12.97 -20.22 8.30
N PRO A 85 14.30 -20.12 8.16
CA PRO A 85 15.24 -21.13 8.62
C PRO A 85 15.12 -21.42 10.13
N SER A 86 15.18 -22.69 10.52
CA SER A 86 14.90 -23.15 11.90
C SER A 86 15.75 -22.48 12.98
N ASN A 87 17.00 -22.14 12.66
CA ASN A 87 17.94 -21.46 13.55
C ASN A 87 17.62 -19.98 13.77
N VAL A 88 16.86 -19.36 12.85
CA VAL A 88 16.53 -17.92 12.89
C VAL A 88 15.17 -17.67 13.55
N ILE A 89 14.27 -18.67 13.55
CA ILE A 89 12.91 -18.54 14.11
C ILE A 89 12.89 -17.92 15.52
N PRO A 90 13.68 -18.40 16.51
CA PRO A 90 13.61 -17.84 17.86
C PRO A 90 13.92 -16.34 17.90
N SER A 91 15.00 -15.91 17.24
CA SER A 91 15.37 -14.48 17.20
C SER A 91 14.43 -13.64 16.34
N ALA A 92 13.90 -14.19 15.24
CA ALA A 92 12.98 -13.48 14.35
C ALA A 92 11.67 -13.06 15.05
N PHE A 93 11.21 -13.86 16.02
CA PHE A 93 9.93 -13.64 16.70
C PHE A 93 10.06 -13.26 18.18
N GLY A 94 11.14 -13.62 18.86
CA GLY A 94 11.32 -13.38 20.28
C GLY A 94 12.39 -12.35 20.67
N GLN A 95 12.95 -11.62 19.71
CA GLN A 95 13.89 -10.52 19.98
C GLN A 95 13.42 -9.23 19.28
N VAL A 96 12.90 -8.27 20.05
CA VAL A 96 12.45 -6.97 19.54
C VAL A 96 13.64 -6.22 18.92
N LEU A 97 13.41 -5.55 17.78
CA LEU A 97 14.46 -4.91 16.96
C LEU A 97 15.53 -5.89 16.43
N TYR A 98 15.16 -7.14 16.17
CA TYR A 98 15.92 -8.07 15.34
C TYR A 98 15.19 -8.33 14.03
N GLY A 99 15.88 -8.26 12.88
CA GLY A 99 15.23 -8.49 11.60
C GLY A 99 16.15 -8.31 10.40
N SER A 100 15.66 -8.73 9.24
CA SER A 100 16.34 -8.58 7.95
C SER A 100 16.05 -7.24 7.26
N LYS A 101 15.11 -6.44 7.78
CA LYS A 101 14.58 -5.22 7.14
C LYS A 101 15.44 -3.95 7.39
N TYR A 102 16.71 -4.08 7.80
CA TYR A 102 17.60 -2.92 8.07
C TYR A 102 18.35 -2.39 6.84
N LYS A 103 18.27 -3.11 5.72
CA LYS A 103 18.84 -2.65 4.46
C LYS A 103 17.82 -1.77 3.74
N LEU A 104 18.31 -0.77 3.01
CA LEU A 104 17.46 0.15 2.25
C LEU A 104 16.87 -0.60 1.04
N ARG A 105 15.62 -1.02 1.19
CA ARG A 105 14.82 -1.73 0.19
C ARG A 105 13.35 -1.39 0.44
N GLN A 106 12.55 -1.32 -0.60
CA GLN A 106 11.09 -1.21 -0.42
C GLN A 106 10.55 -2.44 0.31
N THR A 107 9.85 -2.21 1.41
CA THR A 107 9.14 -3.23 2.18
C THR A 107 7.83 -2.66 2.74
N ARG A 108 6.86 -3.53 3.03
CA ARG A 108 5.63 -3.15 3.76
C ARG A 108 5.95 -2.75 5.21
N GLY A 109 6.78 -3.55 5.87
CA GLY A 109 7.24 -3.28 7.24
C GLY A 109 8.42 -2.30 7.29
N THR A 110 8.40 -1.34 8.22
CA THR A 110 9.45 -0.30 8.38
C THR A 110 10.50 -0.63 9.45
N PHE A 111 10.13 -1.31 10.54
CA PHE A 111 11.03 -1.51 11.70
C PHE A 111 11.24 -2.97 12.12
N GLY A 112 10.65 -3.94 11.40
CA GLY A 112 10.69 -5.36 11.81
C GLY A 112 10.04 -5.63 13.17
N LEU A 113 9.19 -4.69 13.63
CA LEU A 113 8.65 -4.63 14.99
C LEU A 113 7.23 -5.19 15.10
N GLY A 114 6.37 -4.95 14.11
CA GLY A 114 4.93 -5.19 14.21
C GLY A 114 4.53 -6.62 14.55
N GLY A 115 5.06 -7.62 13.84
CA GLY A 115 4.79 -9.02 14.15
C GLY A 115 5.22 -9.42 15.58
N LYS A 116 6.37 -8.90 16.04
CA LYS A 116 6.86 -9.16 17.41
C LYS A 116 6.00 -8.46 18.45
N MET A 117 5.48 -7.27 18.14
CA MET A 117 4.53 -6.56 19.00
C MET A 117 3.21 -7.29 19.13
N ALA A 118 2.74 -7.93 18.06
CA ALA A 118 1.55 -8.77 18.13
C ALA A 118 1.75 -9.96 19.09
N LEU A 119 2.90 -10.65 18.99
CA LEU A 119 3.26 -11.73 19.91
C LEU A 119 3.43 -11.23 21.34
N LEU A 120 4.12 -10.10 21.54
CA LEU A 120 4.34 -9.49 22.84
C LEU A 120 3.00 -9.10 23.51
N TYR A 121 2.12 -8.44 22.76
CA TYR A 121 0.78 -8.08 23.23
C TYR A 121 -0.04 -9.31 23.60
N GLY A 122 -0.03 -10.35 22.77
CA GLY A 122 -0.67 -11.64 23.07
C GLY A 122 -0.15 -12.26 24.36
N GLN A 123 1.18 -12.30 24.54
CA GLN A 123 1.81 -12.82 25.75
C GLN A 123 1.47 -12.00 27.00
N ILE A 124 1.45 -10.66 26.91
CA ILE A 124 1.14 -9.81 28.06
C ILE A 124 -0.32 -9.99 28.50
N THR A 125 -1.23 -10.08 27.54
CA THR A 125 -2.68 -10.11 27.80
C THR A 125 -3.18 -11.49 28.21
N THR A 126 -2.57 -12.56 27.67
CA THR A 126 -3.07 -13.94 27.87
C THR A 126 -2.08 -14.85 28.59
N HIS A 127 -0.86 -14.38 28.86
CA HIS A 127 0.25 -15.19 29.37
C HIS A 127 0.53 -16.46 28.53
N SER A 128 0.18 -16.42 27.24
CA SER A 128 0.31 -17.56 26.33
C SER A 128 1.61 -17.56 25.54
N GLU A 129 1.89 -18.72 24.96
CA GLU A 129 3.08 -19.00 24.16
C GLU A 129 2.72 -18.85 22.66
N ALA A 130 3.70 -18.48 21.83
CA ALA A 130 3.54 -18.44 20.39
C ALA A 130 4.08 -19.72 19.75
N ALA A 131 3.24 -20.39 18.95
CA ALA A 131 3.60 -21.55 18.16
C ALA A 131 3.92 -21.14 16.71
N ILE A 132 5.12 -21.48 16.26
CA ILE A 132 5.64 -21.10 14.95
C ILE A 132 6.06 -22.36 14.22
N THR A 133 5.44 -22.62 13.08
CA THR A 133 5.78 -23.73 12.20
C THR A 133 6.31 -23.18 10.88
N SER A 134 7.45 -23.66 10.40
CA SER A 134 8.08 -23.09 9.21
C SER A 134 8.91 -24.12 8.45
N SER A 135 8.92 -23.99 7.12
CA SER A 135 9.80 -24.75 6.23
C SER A 135 10.17 -23.92 5.02
N THR A 136 11.45 -24.00 4.62
CA THR A 136 11.98 -23.39 3.40
C THR A 136 11.83 -24.27 2.16
N GLY A 137 11.01 -25.33 2.23
CA GLY A 137 10.59 -26.15 1.10
C GLY A 137 11.23 -27.53 1.01
N SER A 138 11.35 -28.04 -0.22
CA SER A 138 11.46 -29.47 -0.54
C SER A 138 12.66 -30.22 0.06
N LYS A 139 13.71 -29.53 0.50
CA LYS A 139 14.90 -30.12 1.13
C LYS A 139 15.04 -29.81 2.62
N SER A 140 14.19 -28.96 3.19
CA SER A 140 14.25 -28.60 4.61
C SER A 140 13.22 -29.36 5.44
N ARG A 141 13.56 -29.61 6.71
CA ARG A 141 12.62 -30.15 7.69
C ARG A 141 11.59 -29.09 8.04
N ILE A 142 10.41 -29.52 8.50
CA ILE A 142 9.43 -28.63 9.11
C ILE A 142 9.89 -28.40 10.55
N ALA A 143 10.17 -27.14 10.90
CA ALA A 143 10.50 -26.75 12.26
C ALA A 143 9.25 -26.26 12.99
N GLU A 144 9.02 -26.77 14.19
CA GLU A 144 7.95 -26.36 15.11
C GLU A 144 8.60 -25.81 16.38
N VAL A 145 8.50 -24.50 16.57
CA VAL A 145 9.07 -23.79 17.72
C VAL A 145 7.94 -23.17 18.52
N ILE A 146 7.87 -23.49 19.82
CA ILE A 146 7.02 -22.80 20.78
C ILE A 146 7.92 -21.91 21.63
N LEU A 147 7.61 -20.62 21.68
CA LEU A 147 8.43 -19.63 22.36
C LEU A 147 7.61 -18.56 23.07
N ARG A 148 8.27 -17.90 24.02
CA ARG A 148 7.84 -16.65 24.65
C ARG A 148 8.98 -15.64 24.62
N ILE A 149 8.68 -14.38 24.86
CA ILE A 149 9.64 -13.27 24.92
C ILE A 149 9.98 -13.01 26.40
N ASP A 150 11.26 -13.08 26.74
CA ASP A 150 11.75 -12.47 27.98
C ASP A 150 11.76 -10.95 27.80
N ILE A 151 10.80 -10.27 28.42
CA ILE A 151 10.60 -8.83 28.30
C ILE A 151 11.77 -8.07 28.94
N GLN A 152 12.33 -8.55 30.05
CA GLN A 152 13.42 -7.86 30.74
C GLN A 152 14.73 -7.96 29.96
N GLN A 153 15.03 -9.14 29.39
CA GLN A 153 16.27 -9.34 28.64
C GLN A 153 16.17 -9.10 27.13
N ASN A 154 14.96 -8.90 26.59
CA ASN A 154 14.67 -8.87 25.16
C ASN A 154 15.26 -10.08 24.42
N LYS A 155 14.97 -11.29 24.91
CA LYS A 155 15.47 -12.55 24.35
C LYS A 155 14.34 -13.58 24.19
N PRO A 156 14.43 -14.48 23.19
CA PRO A 156 13.50 -15.59 23.07
C PRO A 156 13.76 -16.62 24.16
N VAL A 157 12.69 -17.07 24.81
CA VAL A 157 12.69 -18.26 25.68
C VAL A 157 11.99 -19.38 24.93
N ILE A 158 12.78 -20.37 24.52
CA ILE A 158 12.29 -21.53 23.76
C ILE A 158 11.72 -22.55 24.74
N ILE A 159 10.44 -22.84 24.61
CA ILE A 159 9.74 -23.83 25.44
C ILE A 159 9.79 -25.20 24.77
N LYS A 160 9.65 -25.23 23.45
CA LYS A 160 9.67 -26.47 22.66
C LYS A 160 10.30 -26.21 21.30
N ASN A 161 11.16 -27.12 20.87
CA ASN A 161 11.73 -27.09 19.52
C ASN A 161 11.70 -28.52 18.96
N LYS A 162 10.88 -28.74 17.92
CA LYS A 162 10.75 -30.03 17.24
C LYS A 162 11.01 -29.84 15.75
N THR A 163 11.59 -30.85 15.12
CA THR A 163 11.72 -30.88 13.66
C THR A 163 11.15 -32.18 13.09
N ARG A 164 10.32 -32.06 12.07
CA ARG A 164 9.67 -33.20 11.39
C ARG A 164 10.14 -33.31 9.94
N THR A 165 10.08 -34.50 9.37
CA THR A 165 10.38 -34.73 7.96
C THR A 165 9.33 -34.06 7.07
N ASN A 166 9.77 -33.31 6.06
CA ASN A 166 8.88 -32.62 5.14
C ASN A 166 8.50 -33.49 3.93
N LYS A 167 7.83 -34.62 4.19
CA LYS A 167 7.30 -35.50 3.13
C LYS A 167 6.35 -34.79 2.14
N PRO A 168 5.47 -33.86 2.56
CA PRO A 168 4.59 -33.17 1.62
C PRO A 168 5.29 -32.04 0.84
N HIS A 169 6.58 -31.81 1.04
CA HIS A 169 7.33 -30.68 0.47
C HIS A 169 6.67 -29.32 0.72
N TRP A 170 6.03 -29.18 1.88
CA TRP A 170 5.37 -27.95 2.29
C TRP A 170 6.41 -26.83 2.44
N GLN A 171 6.04 -25.63 2.03
CA GLN A 171 6.87 -24.43 2.11
C GLN A 171 6.00 -23.29 2.61
N GLY A 172 6.48 -22.54 3.60
CA GLY A 172 5.72 -21.45 4.19
C GLY A 172 5.97 -21.27 5.68
N THR A 173 5.16 -20.41 6.29
CA THR A 173 5.16 -20.14 7.73
C THR A 173 3.75 -20.18 8.28
N ILE A 174 3.60 -20.73 9.48
CA ILE A 174 2.38 -20.69 10.29
C ILE A 174 2.73 -20.04 11.62
N ILE A 175 1.95 -19.04 12.01
CA ILE A 175 2.06 -18.36 13.30
C ILE A 175 0.71 -18.52 14.00
N GLU A 176 0.73 -19.07 15.21
CA GLU A 176 -0.47 -19.26 16.04
C GLU A 176 -0.20 -18.85 17.49
N PHE A 177 -1.03 -17.98 18.05
CA PHE A 177 -0.93 -17.54 19.46
C PHE A 177 -2.26 -16.97 19.95
N LYS A 178 -2.39 -16.82 21.28
CA LYS A 178 -3.58 -16.23 21.90
C LYS A 178 -3.38 -14.74 22.15
N THR A 179 -4.43 -13.96 21.98
CA THR A 179 -4.44 -12.53 22.27
C THR A 179 -5.80 -12.10 22.80
N GLU A 180 -5.81 -11.10 23.66
CA GLU A 180 -7.03 -10.35 23.94
C GLU A 180 -7.46 -9.56 22.69
N ALA A 181 -8.76 -9.56 22.39
CA ALA A 181 -9.32 -8.85 21.23
C ALA A 181 -10.80 -8.52 21.43
N ASP A 182 -11.28 -7.52 20.71
CA ASP A 182 -12.71 -7.22 20.56
C ASP A 182 -13.07 -7.30 19.06
N TYR A 183 -13.47 -8.50 18.61
CA TYR A 183 -13.73 -8.77 17.20
C TYR A 183 -14.98 -8.06 16.70
N SER A 184 -16.05 -7.95 17.49
CA SER A 184 -17.31 -7.36 17.03
C SER A 184 -17.11 -5.90 16.60
N ARG A 185 -16.29 -5.14 17.34
CA ARG A 185 -15.90 -3.76 16.97
C ARG A 185 -14.85 -3.69 15.87
N ALA A 186 -13.92 -4.65 15.80
CA ALA A 186 -12.84 -4.64 14.82
C ALA A 186 -13.26 -5.17 13.43
N MET A 187 -14.30 -6.00 13.36
CA MET A 187 -14.73 -6.73 12.16
C MET A 187 -14.86 -5.82 10.92
N PRO A 188 -15.56 -4.67 10.94
CA PRO A 188 -15.72 -3.86 9.74
C PRO A 188 -14.38 -3.43 9.14
N ARG A 189 -13.42 -3.03 10.00
CA ARG A 189 -12.08 -2.60 9.58
C ARG A 189 -11.21 -3.77 9.10
N ILE A 190 -11.33 -4.93 9.72
CA ILE A 190 -10.61 -6.15 9.26
C ILE A 190 -11.10 -6.55 7.87
N LEU A 191 -12.41 -6.56 7.64
CA LEU A 191 -12.98 -6.90 6.33
C LEU A 191 -12.62 -5.85 5.27
N GLU A 192 -12.66 -4.56 5.62
CA GLU A 192 -12.21 -3.47 4.76
C GLU A 192 -10.73 -3.61 4.40
N TYR A 193 -9.87 -3.96 5.37
CA TYR A 193 -8.46 -4.22 5.13
C TYR A 193 -8.26 -5.33 4.11
N PHE A 194 -8.93 -6.47 4.28
CA PHE A 194 -8.81 -7.59 3.34
C PHE A 194 -9.32 -7.23 1.95
N LYS A 195 -10.46 -6.53 1.85
CA LYS A 195 -11.00 -6.04 0.58
C LYS A 195 -10.01 -5.11 -0.13
N GLN A 196 -9.48 -4.09 0.55
CA GLN A 196 -8.52 -3.18 -0.04
C GLN A 196 -7.17 -3.85 -0.35
N THR A 197 -6.74 -4.82 0.45
CA THR A 197 -5.54 -5.63 0.17
C THR A 197 -5.73 -6.44 -1.11
N ALA A 198 -6.92 -6.99 -1.32
CA ALA A 198 -7.24 -7.76 -2.52
C ALA A 198 -7.32 -6.89 -3.81
N ILE A 199 -7.50 -5.57 -3.67
CA ILE A 199 -7.38 -4.59 -4.77
C ILE A 199 -5.90 -4.41 -5.13
N ILE A 200 -5.05 -4.05 -4.16
CA ILE A 200 -3.66 -3.69 -4.44
C ILE A 200 -2.74 -4.92 -4.62
N VAL A 201 -3.22 -6.11 -4.25
CA VAL A 201 -2.54 -7.39 -4.42
C VAL A 201 -3.47 -8.36 -5.16
N PRO A 202 -3.81 -8.10 -6.44
CA PRO A 202 -4.78 -8.89 -7.19
C PRO A 202 -4.30 -10.32 -7.48
N TYR A 203 -3.02 -10.62 -7.22
CA TYR A 203 -2.39 -11.92 -7.41
C TYR A 203 -2.37 -12.80 -6.16
N ALA A 204 -3.00 -12.35 -5.06
CA ALA A 204 -3.10 -13.11 -3.82
C ALA A 204 -4.47 -13.79 -3.67
N ASN A 205 -4.44 -15.02 -3.14
CA ASN A 205 -5.62 -15.63 -2.51
C ASN A 205 -5.56 -15.29 -1.02
N ILE A 206 -6.65 -14.74 -0.49
CA ILE A 206 -6.78 -14.48 0.94
C ILE A 206 -8.05 -15.16 1.44
N THR A 207 -7.89 -16.10 2.36
CA THR A 207 -8.99 -16.79 3.02
C THR A 207 -9.03 -16.35 4.48
N PHE A 208 -10.15 -15.77 4.93
CA PHE A 208 -10.36 -15.37 6.31
C PHE A 208 -11.53 -16.15 6.92
N VAL A 209 -11.27 -16.87 8.00
CA VAL A 209 -12.29 -17.52 8.83
C VAL A 209 -12.44 -16.74 10.12
N ASP A 210 -13.64 -16.22 10.35
CA ASP A 210 -13.92 -15.41 11.52
C ASP A 210 -14.34 -16.25 12.76
N PRO A 211 -14.41 -15.65 13.96
CA PRO A 211 -14.80 -16.35 15.18
C PRO A 211 -16.22 -16.93 15.16
N ARG A 212 -17.07 -16.45 14.24
CA ARG A 212 -18.45 -16.93 14.04
C ARG A 212 -18.52 -18.07 13.02
N GLY A 213 -17.37 -18.53 12.49
CA GLY A 213 -17.27 -19.57 11.48
C GLY A 213 -17.59 -19.10 10.06
N ARG A 214 -17.72 -17.79 9.82
CA ARG A 214 -17.95 -17.25 8.47
C ARG A 214 -16.65 -17.28 7.68
N LEU A 215 -16.77 -17.77 6.45
CA LEU A 215 -15.66 -17.91 5.50
C LEU A 215 -15.71 -16.78 4.48
N TYR A 216 -14.70 -15.94 4.47
CA TYR A 216 -14.47 -14.90 3.47
C TYR A 216 -13.34 -15.35 2.54
N LYS A 217 -13.56 -15.27 1.23
CA LYS A 217 -12.56 -15.61 0.21
C LYS A 217 -12.38 -14.45 -0.75
N PHE A 218 -11.15 -13.97 -0.84
CA PHE A 218 -10.69 -13.02 -1.84
C PHE A 218 -9.77 -13.78 -2.79
N LEU A 219 -10.32 -14.25 -3.91
CA LEU A 219 -9.57 -15.05 -4.89
C LEU A 219 -8.71 -14.15 -5.77
N ARG A 220 -7.54 -14.63 -6.21
CA ARG A 220 -6.69 -13.87 -7.13
C ARG A 220 -7.36 -13.68 -8.49
N GLY A 221 -7.20 -12.50 -9.09
CA GLY A 221 -7.58 -12.21 -10.47
C GLY A 221 -6.48 -12.53 -11.49
N THR A 222 -5.24 -12.70 -11.02
CA THR A 222 -4.07 -13.01 -11.87
C THR A 222 -3.03 -13.82 -11.10
N THR A 223 -2.10 -14.47 -11.80
CA THR A 223 -0.93 -15.15 -11.20
C THR A 223 0.36 -14.38 -11.40
N LYS A 224 0.33 -13.25 -12.13
CA LYS A 224 1.48 -12.40 -12.40
C LYS A 224 1.87 -11.64 -11.13
N VAL A 225 3.00 -11.99 -10.53
CA VAL A 225 3.59 -11.29 -9.39
C VAL A 225 4.58 -10.25 -9.92
N PRO A 226 4.55 -9.00 -9.44
CA PRO A 226 5.53 -7.97 -9.82
C PRO A 226 6.95 -8.35 -9.35
N PRO A 227 8.00 -7.83 -10.01
CA PRO A 227 9.37 -8.14 -9.64
C PRO A 227 9.67 -7.72 -8.20
N ALA A 228 10.43 -8.54 -7.47
CA ALA A 228 10.80 -8.24 -6.10
C ALA A 228 11.72 -7.00 -6.04
N PRO A 229 11.55 -6.13 -5.02
CA PRO A 229 12.42 -4.96 -4.85
C PRO A 229 13.84 -5.39 -4.53
N THR A 230 14.82 -4.61 -5.00
CA THR A 230 16.25 -4.88 -4.78
C THR A 230 16.84 -3.98 -3.70
N GLU A 231 17.88 -4.47 -3.04
CA GLU A 231 18.62 -3.67 -2.06
C GLU A 231 19.42 -2.57 -2.77
N THR A 232 19.46 -1.38 -2.18
CA THR A 232 20.20 -0.26 -2.75
C THR A 232 20.98 0.52 -1.69
N SER A 233 22.02 1.24 -2.12
CA SER A 233 22.78 2.16 -1.27
C SER A 233 21.96 3.41 -0.95
N PRO A 234 22.28 4.22 0.07
CA PRO A 234 21.59 5.50 0.27
C PRO A 234 21.98 6.55 -0.78
N HIS A 235 21.10 7.52 -1.02
CA HIS A 235 21.40 8.72 -1.80
C HIS A 235 21.97 9.84 -0.89
N PRO A 236 22.92 10.68 -1.34
CA PRO A 236 23.50 11.76 -0.52
C PRO A 236 22.49 12.72 0.10
N HIS A 237 21.45 13.14 -0.63
CA HIS A 237 20.42 14.02 -0.08
C HIS A 237 19.62 13.41 1.09
N GLY A 238 19.60 12.09 1.21
CA GLY A 238 18.76 11.36 2.18
C GLY A 238 19.49 10.88 3.43
N VAL A 239 20.77 11.20 3.60
CA VAL A 239 21.55 10.79 4.77
C VAL A 239 21.66 11.87 5.84
N ASP A 240 21.77 11.42 7.09
CA ASP A 240 22.10 12.23 8.25
C ASP A 240 23.50 11.93 8.79
N VAL A 241 23.92 12.68 9.80
CA VAL A 241 25.25 12.58 10.40
C VAL A 241 25.49 11.21 11.04
N GLU A 242 24.50 10.66 11.72
CA GLU A 242 24.58 9.34 12.37
C GLU A 242 24.73 8.23 11.32
N THR A 243 23.97 8.29 10.23
CA THR A 243 24.04 7.35 9.11
C THR A 243 25.44 7.38 8.49
N VAL A 244 25.96 8.57 8.18
CA VAL A 244 27.31 8.72 7.65
C VAL A 244 28.34 8.20 8.66
N GLN A 245 28.20 8.49 9.96
CA GLN A 245 29.11 8.01 10.99
C GLN A 245 29.15 6.48 11.05
N ARG A 246 28.00 5.80 10.97
CA ARG A 246 27.92 4.33 10.89
C ARG A 246 28.62 3.81 9.64
N MET A 247 28.38 4.44 8.49
CA MET A 247 29.03 4.07 7.23
C MET A 247 30.55 4.25 7.30
N LEU A 248 31.05 5.31 7.94
CA LEU A 248 32.48 5.55 8.12
C LEU A 248 33.15 4.52 9.04
N LYS A 249 32.44 3.98 10.04
CA LYS A 249 32.95 2.89 10.89
C LYS A 249 33.09 1.57 10.13
N LEU A 250 32.17 1.30 9.20
CA LEU A 250 32.11 0.04 8.45
C LEU A 250 32.90 0.06 7.13
N THR A 251 33.19 1.25 6.58
CA THR A 251 33.81 1.36 5.25
C THR A 251 35.25 0.87 5.23
N ASN A 252 35.63 0.30 4.09
CA ASN A 252 37.01 -0.08 3.74
C ASN A 252 37.64 0.90 2.73
N ALA A 253 36.98 2.03 2.43
CA ALA A 253 37.51 3.04 1.52
C ALA A 253 38.75 3.73 2.11
N LYS A 254 39.76 3.97 1.27
CA LYS A 254 41.03 4.63 1.68
C LYS A 254 40.96 6.15 1.58
N SER A 255 40.01 6.68 0.81
CA SER A 255 39.79 8.12 0.63
C SER A 255 38.32 8.50 0.75
N VAL A 256 38.03 9.75 1.12
CA VAL A 256 36.65 10.26 1.14
C VAL A 256 36.02 10.19 -0.26
N GLN A 257 36.79 10.40 -1.31
CA GLN A 257 36.31 10.26 -2.68
C GLN A 257 35.86 8.82 -3.00
N GLU A 258 36.66 7.83 -2.61
CA GLU A 258 36.30 6.42 -2.77
C GLU A 258 35.10 6.05 -1.89
N PHE A 259 35.02 6.62 -0.68
CA PHE A 259 33.88 6.46 0.22
C PHE A 259 32.57 6.93 -0.44
N MET A 260 32.58 8.12 -1.05
CA MET A 260 31.42 8.65 -1.78
C MET A 260 30.99 7.72 -2.92
N ARG A 261 31.95 7.21 -3.70
CA ARG A 261 31.67 6.34 -4.86
C ARG A 261 31.14 4.96 -4.48
N LYS A 262 31.65 4.37 -3.39
CA LYS A 262 31.31 3.00 -2.98
C LYS A 262 30.02 2.88 -2.17
N ASN A 263 29.68 3.92 -1.40
CA ASN A 263 28.63 3.81 -0.39
C ASN A 263 27.35 4.58 -0.72
N PHE A 264 27.34 5.34 -1.82
CA PHE A 264 26.19 6.15 -2.22
C PHE A 264 25.78 5.88 -3.67
N GLN A 265 24.49 5.97 -3.95
CA GLN A 265 23.96 5.75 -5.30
C GLN A 265 24.40 6.84 -6.28
N ARG A 266 24.62 6.44 -7.54
CA ARG A 266 24.79 7.35 -8.69
C ARG A 266 25.90 8.41 -8.52
N ILE A 267 26.93 8.09 -7.74
CA ILE A 267 28.13 8.92 -7.62
C ILE A 267 29.26 8.31 -8.46
N GLY A 268 29.60 8.97 -9.56
CA GLY A 268 30.81 8.68 -10.34
C GLY A 268 32.05 9.41 -9.81
N GLU A 269 33.21 9.10 -10.40
CA GLU A 269 34.49 9.73 -10.07
C GLU A 269 34.45 11.26 -10.18
N THR A 270 33.89 11.76 -11.29
CA THR A 270 33.76 13.19 -11.58
C THR A 270 32.82 13.89 -10.60
N THR A 271 31.66 13.30 -10.31
CA THR A 271 30.66 13.85 -9.39
C THR A 271 31.23 13.92 -7.98
N ALA A 272 31.89 12.86 -7.51
CA ALA A 272 32.56 12.85 -6.21
C ALA A 272 33.61 13.96 -6.10
N ARG A 273 34.42 14.17 -7.15
CA ARG A 273 35.43 15.22 -7.18
C ARG A 273 34.83 16.63 -7.10
N LYS A 274 33.82 16.91 -7.93
CA LYS A 274 33.11 18.20 -7.94
C LYS A 274 32.43 18.48 -6.61
N PHE A 275 31.76 17.47 -6.04
CA PHE A 275 31.13 17.55 -4.73
C PHE A 275 32.14 17.85 -3.61
N LEU A 276 33.28 17.15 -3.57
CA LEU A 276 34.27 17.38 -2.51
C LEU A 276 34.95 18.74 -2.62
N GLN A 277 35.11 19.26 -3.85
CA GLN A 277 35.54 20.63 -4.09
C GLN A 277 34.52 21.64 -3.54
N PHE A 278 33.22 21.43 -3.82
CA PHE A 278 32.13 22.24 -3.26
C PHE A 278 32.10 22.19 -1.72
N ALA A 279 32.24 21.00 -1.14
CA ALA A 279 32.28 20.81 0.32
C ALA A 279 33.57 21.32 0.98
N ARG A 280 34.57 21.75 0.19
CA ARG A 280 35.91 22.15 0.65
C ARG A 280 36.58 21.08 1.52
N LEU A 281 36.38 19.80 1.17
CA LEU A 281 36.95 18.64 1.85
C LEU A 281 38.05 18.01 1.00
N GLY A 282 39.17 17.66 1.64
CA GLY A 282 40.31 17.04 0.97
C GLY A 282 39.97 15.65 0.43
N GLN A 283 40.09 15.46 -0.89
CA GLN A 283 39.69 14.22 -1.58
C GLN A 283 40.39 12.97 -1.07
N LYS A 284 41.69 13.11 -0.74
CA LYS A 284 42.57 12.03 -0.26
C LYS A 284 42.55 11.83 1.26
N LYS A 285 41.74 12.59 2.02
CA LYS A 285 41.60 12.37 3.47
C LYS A 285 41.09 10.94 3.71
N ASN A 286 41.57 10.31 4.77
CA ASN A 286 41.06 9.02 5.19
C ASN A 286 39.67 9.21 5.82
N PRO A 287 38.61 8.50 5.34
CA PRO A 287 37.25 8.64 5.86
C PRO A 287 37.14 8.32 7.35
N ARG A 288 37.94 7.39 7.88
CA ARG A 288 37.90 7.02 9.31
C ARG A 288 38.45 8.10 10.24
N ASN A 289 39.21 9.06 9.72
CA ASN A 289 39.85 10.13 10.48
C ASN A 289 39.12 11.47 10.34
N LEU A 290 37.88 11.48 9.82
CA LEU A 290 37.07 12.70 9.74
C LEU A 290 36.67 13.17 11.14
N SER A 291 36.92 14.44 11.43
CA SER A 291 36.46 15.07 12.67
C SER A 291 34.93 15.21 12.68
N ALA A 292 34.33 15.38 13.87
CA ALA A 292 32.90 15.64 13.99
C ALA A 292 32.45 16.86 13.16
N GLN A 293 33.26 17.92 13.13
CA GLN A 293 32.99 19.11 12.32
C GLN A 293 33.07 18.81 10.82
N ASP A 294 34.05 18.01 10.37
CA ASP A 294 34.17 17.62 8.96
C ASP A 294 33.00 16.73 8.53
N MET A 295 32.47 15.86 9.41
CA MET A 295 31.28 15.05 9.14
C MET A 295 30.02 15.91 8.97
N VAL A 296 29.80 16.87 9.86
CA VAL A 296 28.66 17.80 9.75
C VAL A 296 28.76 18.62 8.47
N LYS A 297 29.96 19.12 8.13
CA LYS A 297 30.21 19.83 6.86
C LYS A 297 29.91 18.95 5.65
N LEU A 298 30.36 17.69 5.67
CA LEU A 298 30.10 16.73 4.60
C LEU A 298 28.60 16.53 4.38
N VAL A 299 27.84 16.28 5.44
CA VAL A 299 26.39 16.02 5.37
C VAL A 299 25.60 17.25 4.95
N ASN A 300 25.94 18.43 5.48
CA ASN A 300 25.30 19.67 5.07
C ASN A 300 25.57 19.96 3.59
N ALA A 301 26.80 19.74 3.12
CA ALA A 301 27.12 19.85 1.71
C ALA A 301 26.37 18.81 0.86
N MET A 302 26.17 17.58 1.35
CA MET A 302 25.38 16.56 0.62
C MET A 302 23.93 17.03 0.40
N LYS A 303 23.35 17.76 1.35
CA LYS A 303 21.97 18.26 1.24
C LYS A 303 21.83 19.44 0.28
N SER A 304 22.85 20.30 0.18
CA SER A 304 22.81 21.53 -0.63
C SER A 304 23.44 21.42 -2.02
N TYR A 305 24.05 20.28 -2.37
CA TYR A 305 24.71 20.11 -3.65
C TYR A 305 23.75 19.61 -4.74
N ASP A 306 23.37 20.49 -5.67
CA ASP A 306 22.43 20.17 -6.76
C ASP A 306 23.04 19.34 -7.90
N GLY A 307 24.35 19.06 -7.86
CA GLY A 307 25.03 18.30 -8.92
C GLY A 307 24.87 16.78 -8.82
N PHE A 308 24.08 16.28 -7.87
CA PHE A 308 23.76 14.85 -7.79
C PHE A 308 22.65 14.47 -8.77
N LEU A 309 22.78 13.28 -9.35
CA LEU A 309 21.71 12.69 -10.15
C LEU A 309 20.61 12.16 -9.23
N SER A 310 19.34 12.23 -9.64
CA SER A 310 18.24 11.63 -8.90
C SER A 310 18.51 10.14 -8.59
N PRO A 311 18.08 9.61 -7.43
CA PRO A 311 18.23 8.19 -7.05
C PRO A 311 17.73 7.20 -8.11
N ASP A 312 18.20 5.96 -8.01
CA ASP A 312 17.82 4.91 -8.96
C ASP A 312 16.46 4.28 -8.60
N PRO A 313 15.44 4.39 -9.48
CA PRO A 313 14.10 3.87 -9.17
C PRO A 313 13.97 2.36 -9.41
N THR A 314 14.96 1.72 -10.05
CA THR A 314 14.96 0.27 -10.32
C THR A 314 14.94 -0.60 -9.06
N CYS A 315 15.26 -0.02 -7.90
CA CYS A 315 15.17 -0.69 -6.61
C CYS A 315 13.73 -0.88 -6.11
N LEU A 316 12.77 -0.18 -6.72
CA LEU A 316 11.36 -0.23 -6.37
C LEU A 316 10.63 -1.37 -7.12
N SER A 317 9.55 -1.82 -6.51
CA SER A 317 8.56 -2.78 -7.01
C SER A 317 7.19 -2.08 -6.99
N PRO A 318 6.88 -1.24 -7.99
CA PRO A 318 5.54 -0.68 -8.17
C PRO A 318 4.53 -1.80 -8.47
N LEU A 319 3.23 -1.50 -8.41
CA LEU A 319 2.20 -2.46 -8.76
C LEU A 319 2.12 -2.64 -10.28
N GLY A 320 2.19 -1.54 -11.04
CA GLY A 320 1.93 -1.47 -12.47
C GLY A 320 0.45 -1.20 -12.79
N GLU A 321 0.22 -0.59 -13.94
CA GLU A 321 -1.11 -0.23 -14.46
C GLU A 321 -2.01 -1.47 -14.60
N ASP A 322 -1.55 -2.51 -15.30
CA ASP A 322 -2.34 -3.74 -15.52
C ASP A 322 -2.84 -4.38 -14.22
N LEU A 323 -1.97 -4.46 -13.21
CA LEU A 323 -2.29 -5.12 -11.94
C LEU A 323 -3.25 -4.25 -11.12
N MET A 324 -3.03 -2.93 -11.11
CA MET A 324 -3.97 -2.00 -10.47
C MET A 324 -5.36 -2.09 -11.10
N GLU A 325 -5.44 -2.09 -12.43
CA GLU A 325 -6.71 -2.20 -13.18
C GLU A 325 -7.40 -3.54 -12.88
N THR A 326 -6.65 -4.65 -12.90
CA THR A 326 -7.16 -6.00 -12.55
C THR A 326 -7.76 -6.02 -11.15
N GLY A 327 -7.07 -5.42 -10.17
CA GLY A 327 -7.53 -5.35 -8.78
C GLY A 327 -8.79 -4.51 -8.60
N ILE A 328 -8.86 -3.35 -9.26
CA ILE A 328 -10.03 -2.47 -9.23
C ILE A 328 -11.23 -3.17 -9.86
N LYS A 329 -11.09 -3.73 -11.06
CA LYS A 329 -12.18 -4.44 -11.76
C LYS A 329 -12.74 -5.58 -10.91
N LYS A 330 -11.85 -6.43 -10.39
CA LYS A 330 -12.19 -7.62 -9.62
C LYS A 330 -12.99 -7.29 -8.35
N GLU A 331 -12.54 -6.34 -7.54
CA GLU A 331 -13.14 -6.07 -6.22
C GLU A 331 -14.29 -5.06 -6.26
N LEU A 332 -14.37 -4.25 -7.33
CA LEU A 332 -15.54 -3.40 -7.61
C LEU A 332 -16.60 -4.08 -8.48
N GLY A 333 -16.37 -5.31 -8.95
CA GLY A 333 -17.33 -6.04 -9.79
C GLY A 333 -17.53 -5.44 -11.17
N ILE A 334 -16.54 -4.70 -11.68
CA ILE A 334 -16.59 -4.07 -13.00
C ILE A 334 -16.10 -5.06 -14.06
N THR A 335 -16.95 -5.33 -15.04
CA THR A 335 -16.65 -6.24 -16.14
C THR A 335 -16.16 -5.48 -17.37
N ASP A 336 -15.37 -6.15 -18.24
CA ASP A 336 -14.92 -5.55 -19.50
C ASP A 336 -16.11 -5.18 -20.41
N GLN A 337 -17.20 -5.95 -20.35
CA GLN A 337 -18.45 -5.64 -21.06
C GLN A 337 -19.07 -4.31 -20.61
N GLU A 338 -19.04 -3.98 -19.32
CA GLU A 338 -19.56 -2.70 -18.82
C GLU A 338 -18.68 -1.52 -19.27
N ILE A 339 -17.37 -1.74 -19.44
CA ILE A 339 -16.44 -0.73 -19.95
C ILE A 339 -16.68 -0.50 -21.44
N GLU A 340 -16.75 -1.58 -22.22
CA GLU A 340 -17.06 -1.54 -23.66
C GLU A 340 -18.43 -0.90 -23.93
N SER A 341 -19.44 -1.22 -23.11
CA SER A 341 -20.78 -0.62 -23.24
C SER A 341 -20.85 0.82 -22.73
N GLY A 342 -19.77 1.41 -22.24
CA GLY A 342 -19.72 2.76 -21.66
C GLY A 342 -20.56 2.95 -20.39
N THR A 343 -20.89 1.87 -19.68
CA THR A 343 -21.63 1.92 -18.40
C THR A 343 -20.73 1.96 -17.17
N ALA A 344 -19.48 1.52 -17.34
CA ALA A 344 -18.39 1.67 -16.39
C ALA A 344 -17.15 2.30 -17.06
N PHE A 345 -16.25 2.82 -16.24
CA PHE A 345 -14.98 3.38 -16.66
C PHE A 345 -13.92 3.01 -15.65
N VAL A 346 -12.77 2.52 -16.12
CA VAL A 346 -11.58 2.30 -15.31
C VAL A 346 -10.38 2.82 -16.09
N THR A 347 -9.52 3.60 -15.45
CA THR A 347 -8.24 4.00 -16.03
C THR A 347 -7.19 4.00 -14.94
N THR A 348 -5.97 3.60 -15.28
CA THR A 348 -4.83 3.55 -14.36
C THR A 348 -3.61 4.19 -15.00
N LEU A 349 -2.72 4.72 -14.17
CA LEU A 349 -1.51 5.39 -14.60
C LEU A 349 -0.40 5.14 -13.60
N GLN A 350 0.77 4.73 -14.07
CA GLN A 350 2.01 4.73 -13.32
C GLN A 350 2.87 5.91 -13.78
N ARG A 351 3.13 6.86 -12.87
CA ARG A 351 3.98 8.01 -13.18
C ARG A 351 5.45 7.64 -13.31
N ARG A 352 6.21 8.54 -13.93
CA ARG A 352 7.67 8.44 -13.93
C ARG A 352 8.19 8.57 -12.49
N PRO A 353 9.29 7.90 -12.13
CA PRO A 353 9.82 7.99 -10.78
C PRO A 353 10.26 9.42 -10.43
N ALA A 354 9.88 9.87 -9.25
CA ALA A 354 10.24 11.15 -8.67
C ALA A 354 11.13 10.94 -7.43
N THR A 355 11.56 12.02 -6.78
CA THR A 355 12.45 11.95 -5.61
C THR A 355 12.02 12.94 -4.56
N TYR A 356 12.00 12.51 -3.30
CA TYR A 356 11.79 13.39 -2.15
C TYR A 356 12.85 13.08 -1.09
N GLY A 357 13.52 14.09 -0.56
CA GLY A 357 14.53 13.90 0.49
C GLY A 357 15.58 12.81 0.22
N GLY A 358 15.96 12.59 -1.04
CA GLY A 358 16.91 11.54 -1.46
C GLY A 358 16.34 10.11 -1.59
N PHE A 359 15.03 9.92 -1.45
CA PHE A 359 14.38 8.63 -1.67
C PHE A 359 13.63 8.62 -3.01
N PRO A 360 13.85 7.63 -3.89
CA PRO A 360 13.05 7.49 -5.10
C PRO A 360 11.64 7.04 -4.71
N PHE A 361 10.64 7.62 -5.36
CA PHE A 361 9.25 7.20 -5.21
C PHE A 361 8.52 7.19 -6.56
N ILE A 362 7.48 6.38 -6.65
CA ILE A 362 6.58 6.28 -7.80
C ILE A 362 5.15 6.47 -7.29
N ILE A 363 4.36 7.26 -8.02
CA ILE A 363 2.93 7.43 -7.79
C ILE A 363 2.17 6.64 -8.84
N GLU A 364 1.19 5.87 -8.40
CA GLU A 364 0.25 5.15 -9.25
C GLU A 364 -1.15 5.59 -8.90
N VAL A 365 -1.96 5.92 -9.91
CA VAL A 365 -3.34 6.39 -9.72
C VAL A 365 -4.28 5.56 -10.57
N GLY A 366 -5.41 5.18 -9.97
CA GLY A 366 -6.55 4.59 -10.66
C GLY A 366 -7.80 5.42 -10.46
N LEU A 367 -8.63 5.54 -11.49
CA LEU A 367 -10.00 6.07 -11.38
C LEU A 367 -10.97 4.99 -11.82
N ALA A 368 -12.05 4.83 -11.07
CA ALA A 368 -13.16 3.95 -11.43
C ALA A 368 -14.50 4.67 -11.28
N SER A 369 -15.36 4.58 -12.30
CA SER A 369 -16.72 5.09 -12.27
C SER A 369 -17.67 4.00 -12.73
N SER A 370 -18.60 3.58 -11.87
CA SER A 370 -19.65 2.59 -12.17
C SER A 370 -20.84 2.84 -11.27
N LYS A 371 -22.05 2.45 -11.71
CA LYS A 371 -23.26 2.52 -10.89
C LYS A 371 -23.18 1.67 -9.61
N GLN A 372 -22.31 0.67 -9.59
CA GLN A 372 -22.08 -0.20 -8.44
C GLN A 372 -21.32 0.52 -7.30
N ILE A 373 -20.69 1.65 -7.58
CA ILE A 373 -19.93 2.43 -6.59
C ILE A 373 -20.91 3.27 -5.76
N GLU A 374 -21.03 2.94 -4.47
CA GLU A 374 -21.90 3.66 -3.54
C GLU A 374 -21.39 5.08 -3.27
N MET A 375 -22.27 6.06 -3.45
CA MET A 375 -21.95 7.48 -3.26
C MET A 375 -22.25 7.90 -1.82
N GLN A 376 -21.22 8.05 -0.99
CA GLN A 376 -21.34 8.50 0.40
C GLN A 376 -21.28 10.04 0.52
N GLY A 377 -21.90 10.77 -0.40
CA GLY A 377 -21.85 12.24 -0.44
C GLY A 377 -20.48 12.86 -0.73
N LYS A 378 -19.43 12.04 -0.89
CA LYS A 378 -18.07 12.43 -1.28
C LYS A 378 -17.52 11.45 -2.31
N ILE A 379 -16.37 11.79 -2.89
CA ILE A 379 -15.60 10.88 -3.73
C ILE A 379 -15.00 9.79 -2.85
N LEU A 380 -15.07 8.53 -3.28
CA LEU A 380 -14.46 7.42 -2.55
C LEU A 380 -12.95 7.42 -2.79
N LEU A 381 -12.17 7.50 -1.71
CA LEU A 381 -10.71 7.55 -1.78
C LEU A 381 -10.10 6.28 -1.18
N PHE A 382 -9.33 5.55 -1.98
CA PHE A 382 -8.53 4.40 -1.58
C PHE A 382 -7.05 4.79 -1.59
N ARG A 383 -6.41 4.70 -0.43
CA ARG A 383 -5.01 5.11 -0.24
C ARG A 383 -4.14 3.89 0.02
N PHE A 384 -3.02 3.82 -0.68
CA PHE A 384 -2.05 2.76 -0.53
C PHE A 384 -0.63 3.31 -0.40
N ALA A 385 0.17 2.67 0.44
CA ALA A 385 1.60 2.93 0.53
C ALA A 385 2.37 1.61 0.55
N ASN A 386 3.33 1.43 -0.36
CA ASN A 386 4.09 0.19 -0.52
C ASN A 386 3.20 -1.07 -0.54
N LYS A 387 2.08 -1.04 -1.28
CA LYS A 387 1.08 -2.12 -1.37
C LYS A 387 0.40 -2.45 -0.03
N ILE A 388 0.28 -1.47 0.87
CA ILE A 388 -0.50 -1.53 2.12
C ILE A 388 -1.67 -0.56 2.04
N PRO A 389 -2.92 -0.99 2.30
CA PRO A 389 -4.05 -0.08 2.41
C PRO A 389 -4.01 0.76 3.70
N LEU A 390 -4.31 2.05 3.57
CA LEU A 390 -4.33 3.01 4.67
C LEU A 390 -5.79 3.35 5.05
N LEU A 391 -6.27 2.78 6.16
CA LEU A 391 -7.69 2.88 6.56
C LEU A 391 -8.01 3.98 7.58
N PHE A 392 -7.01 4.42 8.35
CA PHE A 392 -7.20 5.38 9.44
C PHE A 392 -6.73 6.78 9.03
N ASP A 393 -7.22 7.80 9.74
CA ASP A 393 -6.82 9.21 9.61
C ASP A 393 -6.81 9.74 8.17
N GLU A 394 -7.85 9.42 7.39
CA GLU A 394 -8.01 9.83 5.98
C GLU A 394 -7.82 11.33 5.80
N ALA A 395 -8.45 12.16 6.63
CA ALA A 395 -8.42 13.62 6.53
C ALA A 395 -7.03 14.25 6.76
N SER A 396 -6.08 13.52 7.36
CA SER A 396 -4.72 14.00 7.60
C SER A 396 -3.74 13.58 6.50
N ASP A 397 -4.18 12.78 5.52
CA ASP A 397 -3.33 12.27 4.45
C ASP A 397 -3.18 13.29 3.32
N VAL A 398 -1.96 13.40 2.77
CA VAL A 398 -1.68 14.22 1.58
C VAL A 398 -2.59 13.86 0.40
N SER A 399 -2.95 12.58 0.25
CA SER A 399 -3.84 12.11 -0.81
C SER A 399 -5.25 12.67 -0.66
N TRP A 400 -5.73 12.80 0.58
CA TRP A 400 -7.03 13.40 0.87
C TRP A 400 -7.01 14.90 0.59
N LYS A 401 -5.97 15.63 1.04
CA LYS A 401 -5.77 17.04 0.71
C LYS A 401 -5.84 17.29 -0.80
N VAL A 402 -5.14 16.47 -1.59
CA VAL A 402 -5.14 16.63 -3.06
C VAL A 402 -6.53 16.37 -3.66
N VAL A 403 -7.18 15.28 -3.26
CA VAL A 403 -8.48 14.86 -3.82
C VAL A 403 -9.61 15.79 -3.40
N ASP A 404 -9.63 16.25 -2.16
CA ASP A 404 -10.72 17.05 -1.60
C ASP A 404 -10.52 18.56 -1.84
N THR A 405 -9.29 19.06 -1.68
CA THR A 405 -9.01 20.51 -1.68
C THR A 405 -8.38 21.01 -2.98
N GLU A 406 -7.41 20.30 -3.57
CA GLU A 406 -6.61 20.83 -4.70
C GLU A 406 -7.19 20.53 -6.09
N ILE A 407 -7.99 19.47 -6.22
CA ILE A 407 -8.61 19.09 -7.50
C ILE A 407 -10.02 19.69 -7.62
N ASP A 408 -10.20 20.55 -8.62
CA ASP A 408 -11.54 20.97 -9.06
C ASP A 408 -12.16 19.92 -10.00
N TRP A 409 -12.96 19.02 -9.40
CA TRP A 409 -13.65 17.93 -10.07
C TRP A 409 -14.65 18.38 -11.14
N ARG A 410 -15.17 19.61 -11.06
CA ARG A 410 -16.13 20.14 -12.05
C ARG A 410 -15.48 20.28 -13.43
N ASN A 411 -14.19 20.59 -13.48
CA ASN A 411 -13.41 20.65 -14.72
C ASN A 411 -13.35 19.30 -15.45
N TYR A 412 -13.58 18.21 -14.73
CA TYR A 412 -13.62 16.84 -15.25
C TYR A 412 -15.05 16.29 -15.37
N LYS A 413 -16.07 17.15 -15.32
CA LYS A 413 -17.50 16.77 -15.38
C LYS A 413 -17.96 15.89 -14.20
N VAL A 414 -17.24 15.93 -13.08
CA VAL A 414 -17.57 15.18 -11.87
C VAL A 414 -18.19 16.13 -10.85
N ILE A 415 -19.37 15.76 -10.35
CA ILE A 415 -20.01 16.43 -9.21
C ILE A 415 -19.88 15.50 -8.00
N PRO A 416 -19.08 15.86 -6.98
CA PRO A 416 -18.94 15.06 -5.77
C PRO A 416 -20.30 14.76 -5.14
N GLY A 417 -20.54 13.49 -4.79
CA GLY A 417 -21.80 13.02 -4.21
C GLY A 417 -22.89 12.65 -5.23
N GLU A 418 -22.84 13.14 -6.47
CA GLU A 418 -23.78 12.78 -7.54
C GLU A 418 -23.17 11.86 -8.59
N THR A 419 -21.86 12.01 -8.84
CA THR A 419 -21.13 11.18 -9.80
C THR A 419 -20.42 10.04 -9.06
N PRO A 420 -20.72 8.77 -9.38
CA PRO A 420 -20.08 7.65 -8.70
C PRO A 420 -18.63 7.53 -9.17
N LEU A 421 -17.70 7.94 -8.32
CA LEU A 421 -16.26 7.93 -8.60
C LEU A 421 -15.47 7.40 -7.40
N ALA A 422 -14.60 6.45 -7.68
CA ALA A 422 -13.57 5.98 -6.77
C ALA A 422 -12.18 6.35 -7.31
N VAL A 423 -11.34 6.88 -6.43
CA VAL A 423 -9.96 7.29 -6.70
C VAL A 423 -9.03 6.40 -5.91
N PHE A 424 -8.06 5.80 -6.57
CA PHE A 424 -7.05 4.92 -6.00
C PHE A 424 -5.70 5.61 -6.12
N ILE A 425 -4.99 5.80 -5.01
CA ILE A 425 -3.67 6.43 -4.98
C ILE A 425 -2.70 5.50 -4.27
N HIS A 426 -1.65 5.10 -4.96
CA HIS A 426 -0.59 4.28 -4.40
C HIS A 426 0.76 5.01 -4.47
N VAL A 427 1.42 5.10 -3.31
CA VAL A 427 2.77 5.65 -3.17
C VAL A 427 3.75 4.52 -2.90
N CYS A 428 4.71 4.35 -3.79
CA CYS A 428 5.74 3.32 -3.72
C CYS A 428 7.11 3.95 -3.50
N SER A 429 7.82 3.60 -2.42
CA SER A 429 9.15 4.16 -2.11
C SER A 429 9.97 3.24 -1.19
N THR A 430 11.29 3.42 -1.19
CA THR A 430 12.20 2.77 -0.23
C THR A 430 11.94 3.23 1.21
N LYS A 431 11.44 4.45 1.38
CA LYS A 431 10.96 5.01 2.64
C LYS A 431 9.67 5.76 2.33
N ILE A 432 8.61 5.55 3.10
CA ILE A 432 7.38 6.34 2.99
C ILE A 432 7.42 7.39 4.10
N PRO A 433 7.06 8.66 3.85
CA PRO A 433 7.04 9.69 4.88
C PRO A 433 5.78 9.57 5.75
N TYR A 434 5.66 8.48 6.52
CA TYR A 434 4.59 8.36 7.51
C TYR A 434 4.78 9.37 8.63
N GLN A 435 3.68 9.98 9.09
CA GLN A 435 3.70 10.86 10.26
C GLN A 435 3.65 10.06 11.59
N THR A 436 2.99 8.90 11.58
CA THR A 436 2.82 8.03 12.76
C THR A 436 3.56 6.69 12.59
N VAL A 437 3.96 6.08 13.71
CA VAL A 437 4.59 4.74 13.72
C VAL A 437 3.63 3.66 13.21
N GLY A 438 2.33 3.86 13.40
CA GLY A 438 1.26 2.96 12.97
C GLY A 438 1.03 2.87 11.46
N LYS A 439 1.72 3.72 10.66
CA LYS A 439 1.63 3.80 9.19
C LYS A 439 0.21 4.08 8.70
N GLU A 440 -0.43 5.12 9.22
CA GLU A 440 -1.87 5.35 8.97
C GLU A 440 -2.12 6.36 7.86
N PHE A 441 -1.24 7.33 7.70
CA PHE A 441 -1.31 8.34 6.65
C PHE A 441 0.07 8.82 6.22
N ILE A 442 0.13 9.32 5.01
CA ILE A 442 1.32 9.89 4.38
C ILE A 442 1.37 11.38 4.70
N ALA A 443 2.51 11.83 5.22
CA ALA A 443 2.73 13.24 5.58
C ALA A 443 2.73 14.14 4.34
N ASP A 444 2.28 15.38 4.55
CA ASP A 444 2.25 16.41 3.53
C ASP A 444 3.68 16.86 3.16
N ARG A 445 4.17 16.34 2.03
CA ARG A 445 5.47 16.67 1.44
C ARG A 445 5.21 17.29 0.07
N PRO A 446 5.69 18.52 -0.21
CA PRO A 446 5.40 19.21 -1.45
C PRO A 446 5.70 18.41 -2.71
N GLU A 447 6.80 17.64 -2.71
CA GLU A 447 7.21 16.81 -3.86
C GLU A 447 6.23 15.66 -4.11
N VAL A 448 5.70 15.07 -3.03
CA VAL A 448 4.72 13.96 -3.10
C VAL A 448 3.35 14.51 -3.49
N GLU A 449 2.92 15.61 -2.86
CA GLU A 449 1.67 16.31 -3.16
C GLU A 449 1.59 16.70 -4.64
N HIS A 450 2.63 17.36 -5.16
CA HIS A 450 2.68 17.81 -6.55
C HIS A 450 2.59 16.64 -7.54
N GLU A 451 3.24 15.52 -7.23
CA GLU A 451 3.24 14.36 -8.12
C GLU A 451 1.89 13.62 -8.09
N ILE A 452 1.23 13.52 -6.93
CA ILE A 452 -0.15 13.00 -6.83
C ILE A 452 -1.11 13.89 -7.63
N LEU A 453 -1.01 15.21 -7.47
CA LEU A 453 -1.83 16.17 -8.19
C LEU A 453 -1.68 16.03 -9.72
N ASN A 454 -0.45 15.92 -10.21
CA ASN A 454 -0.17 15.73 -11.62
C ASN A 454 -0.70 14.39 -12.14
N ALA A 455 -0.55 13.31 -11.37
CA ALA A 455 -1.08 12.01 -11.72
C ALA A 455 -2.61 12.05 -11.89
N ILE A 456 -3.34 12.63 -10.92
CA ILE A 456 -4.81 12.76 -10.99
C ILE A 456 -5.23 13.64 -12.16
N ARG A 457 -4.52 14.73 -12.45
CA ARG A 457 -4.82 15.59 -13.62
C ARG A 457 -4.69 14.82 -14.94
N GLU A 458 -3.73 13.93 -15.03
CA GLU A 458 -3.49 13.12 -16.23
C GLU A 458 -4.61 12.11 -16.46
N VAL A 459 -4.95 11.30 -15.44
CA VAL A 459 -6.09 10.36 -15.54
C VAL A 459 -7.44 11.06 -15.59
N GLY A 460 -7.57 12.24 -15.00
CA GLY A 460 -8.78 13.06 -15.03
C GLY A 460 -9.16 13.51 -16.44
N ARG A 461 -8.19 13.72 -17.33
CA ARG A 461 -8.47 14.02 -18.75
C ARG A 461 -9.20 12.87 -19.43
N ASN A 462 -8.78 11.62 -19.18
CA ASN A 462 -9.44 10.43 -19.72
C ASN A 462 -10.87 10.30 -19.15
N LEU A 463 -11.05 10.57 -17.86
CA LEU A 463 -12.37 10.58 -17.23
C LEU A 463 -13.29 11.63 -17.86
N ARG A 464 -12.78 12.84 -18.11
CA ARG A 464 -13.54 13.91 -18.75
C ARG A 464 -14.04 13.52 -20.15
N LEU A 465 -13.18 12.88 -20.95
CA LEU A 465 -13.55 12.39 -22.28
C LEU A 465 -14.69 11.37 -22.19
N TYR A 466 -14.56 10.38 -21.30
CA TYR A 466 -15.60 9.39 -21.05
C TYR A 466 -16.94 10.02 -20.62
N LEU A 467 -16.92 10.90 -19.62
CA LEU A 467 -18.14 11.55 -19.12
C LEU A 467 -18.77 12.47 -20.16
N SER A 468 -17.97 13.12 -21.00
CA SER A 468 -18.45 13.98 -22.08
C SER A 468 -19.12 13.16 -23.20
N LYS A 469 -18.54 12.00 -23.58
CA LYS A 469 -19.18 11.05 -24.50
C LYS A 469 -20.53 10.58 -23.96
N ARG A 470 -20.60 10.23 -22.66
CA ARG A 470 -21.84 9.79 -22.02
C ARG A 470 -22.90 10.90 -21.92
N GLU A 471 -22.47 12.13 -21.64
CA GLU A 471 -23.34 13.31 -21.64
C GLU A 471 -23.94 13.55 -23.03
N HIS A 472 -23.11 13.46 -24.09
CA HIS A 472 -23.56 13.58 -25.49
C HIS A 472 -24.63 12.54 -25.82
N LEU A 473 -24.34 11.25 -25.60
CA LEU A 473 -25.29 10.16 -25.85
C LEU A 473 -26.62 10.35 -25.10
N THR A 474 -26.55 10.87 -23.87
CA THR A 474 -27.76 11.16 -23.08
C THR A 474 -28.56 12.31 -23.68
N GLN A 475 -27.90 13.35 -24.18
CA GLN A 475 -28.55 14.49 -24.84
C GLN A 475 -29.18 14.09 -26.17
N GLU A 476 -28.51 13.26 -26.96
CA GLU A 476 -29.04 12.74 -28.22
C GLU A 476 -30.25 11.84 -28.01
N LYS A 477 -30.19 10.94 -27.02
CA LYS A 477 -31.34 10.12 -26.65
C LYS A 477 -32.54 10.97 -26.24
N ARG A 478 -32.32 11.99 -25.40
CA ARG A 478 -33.39 12.94 -25.02
C ARG A 478 -33.95 13.70 -26.23
N ARG A 479 -33.09 14.10 -27.16
CA ARG A 479 -33.49 14.77 -28.41
C ARG A 479 -34.36 13.85 -29.27
N LEU A 480 -33.98 12.58 -29.40
CA LEU A 480 -34.75 11.54 -30.10
C LEU A 480 -36.10 11.29 -29.43
N ASP A 481 -36.14 11.13 -28.11
CA ASP A 481 -37.38 10.93 -27.34
C ASP A 481 -38.37 12.10 -27.53
N VAL A 482 -37.83 13.34 -27.57
CA VAL A 482 -38.62 14.54 -27.87
C VAL A 482 -39.17 14.47 -29.29
N PHE A 483 -38.34 14.18 -30.29
CA PHE A 483 -38.83 14.06 -31.67
C PHE A 483 -39.89 12.97 -31.83
N GLU A 484 -39.69 11.79 -31.24
CA GLU A 484 -40.67 10.70 -31.29
C GLU A 484 -42.03 11.13 -30.70
N LYS A 485 -42.01 11.91 -29.61
CA LYS A 485 -43.23 12.38 -28.95
C LYS A 485 -43.95 13.51 -29.69
N TYR A 486 -43.21 14.46 -30.28
CA TYR A 486 -43.79 15.69 -30.84
C TYR A 486 -44.00 15.63 -32.37
N LEU A 487 -43.14 14.94 -33.11
CA LEU A 487 -43.22 14.88 -34.57
C LEU A 487 -44.56 14.32 -35.10
N PRO A 488 -45.16 13.27 -34.49
CA PRO A 488 -46.51 12.81 -34.88
C PRO A 488 -47.59 13.86 -34.67
N LYS A 489 -47.49 14.64 -33.58
CA LYS A 489 -48.46 15.71 -33.28
C LYS A 489 -48.35 16.86 -34.26
N VAL A 490 -47.12 17.24 -34.62
CA VAL A 490 -46.88 18.27 -35.64
C VAL A 490 -47.46 17.83 -36.98
N ALA A 491 -47.20 16.59 -37.42
CA ALA A 491 -47.78 16.05 -38.64
C ALA A 491 -49.32 16.12 -38.62
N GLN A 492 -49.95 15.67 -37.54
CA GLN A 492 -51.41 15.70 -37.39
C GLN A 492 -51.97 17.14 -37.43
N PHE A 493 -51.38 18.08 -36.70
CA PHE A 493 -51.84 19.47 -36.65
C PHE A 493 -51.63 20.21 -37.97
N SER A 494 -50.49 19.99 -38.63
CA SER A 494 -50.18 20.57 -39.94
C SER A 494 -51.15 20.06 -41.01
N THR A 495 -51.47 18.77 -41.05
CA THR A 495 -52.46 18.20 -41.98
C THR A 495 -53.85 18.80 -41.76
N LYS A 496 -54.29 18.94 -40.49
CA LYS A 496 -55.55 19.59 -40.15
C LYS A 496 -55.58 21.05 -40.60
N LEU A 497 -54.50 21.80 -40.39
CA LEU A 497 -54.42 23.21 -40.77
C LEU A 497 -54.44 23.40 -42.30
N ALA A 498 -53.70 22.56 -43.02
CA ALA A 498 -53.63 22.58 -44.48
C ALA A 498 -54.89 22.04 -45.17
N LYS A 499 -55.86 21.50 -44.41
CA LYS A 499 -57.07 20.81 -44.91
C LYS A 499 -56.77 19.62 -45.84
N GLU A 500 -55.61 19.01 -45.65
CA GLU A 500 -55.17 17.83 -46.40
C GLU A 500 -55.72 16.54 -45.77
N LYS A 501 -55.88 15.48 -46.57
CA LYS A 501 -56.43 14.20 -46.08
C LYS A 501 -55.37 13.22 -45.59
N ARG A 502 -54.10 13.39 -46.00
CA ARG A 502 -53.02 12.46 -45.71
C ARG A 502 -51.98 13.11 -44.81
N GLU A 503 -51.62 12.42 -43.74
CA GLU A 503 -50.52 12.83 -42.88
C GLU A 503 -49.17 12.60 -43.60
N PRO A 504 -48.21 13.54 -43.48
CA PRO A 504 -46.88 13.34 -44.03
C PRO A 504 -46.18 12.17 -43.34
N ASP A 505 -45.44 11.36 -44.11
CA ASP A 505 -44.69 10.24 -43.54
C ASP A 505 -43.50 10.76 -42.72
N ILE A 506 -43.57 10.54 -41.42
CA ILE A 506 -42.55 10.96 -40.45
C ILE A 506 -41.42 9.93 -40.31
N LYS A 507 -41.58 8.71 -40.85
CA LYS A 507 -40.59 7.63 -40.71
C LYS A 507 -39.23 7.97 -41.36
N PRO A 508 -39.16 8.64 -42.54
CA PRO A 508 -37.90 9.06 -43.13
C PRO A 508 -37.15 10.09 -42.28
N LEU A 509 -37.87 11.01 -41.63
CA LEU A 509 -37.28 12.01 -40.74
C LEU A 509 -36.74 11.36 -39.46
N LEU A 510 -37.50 10.45 -38.84
CA LEU A 510 -37.03 9.70 -37.68
C LEU A 510 -35.80 8.84 -38.04
N ARG A 511 -35.80 8.17 -39.19
CA ARG A 511 -34.62 7.42 -39.67
C ARG A 511 -33.43 8.32 -39.97
N GLY A 512 -33.63 9.52 -40.53
CA GLY A 512 -32.56 10.48 -40.80
C GLY A 512 -31.90 11.01 -39.53
N VAL A 513 -32.68 11.26 -38.47
CA VAL A 513 -32.15 11.66 -37.16
C VAL A 513 -31.42 10.50 -36.48
N ILE A 514 -31.89 9.26 -36.65
CA ILE A 514 -31.19 8.05 -36.16
C ILE A 514 -29.88 7.81 -36.92
N LYS A 515 -29.85 7.99 -38.25
CA LYS A 515 -28.65 7.81 -39.09
C LYS A 515 -27.55 8.82 -38.74
N TYR A 516 -27.90 10.09 -38.52
CA TYR A 516 -26.93 11.09 -38.08
C TYR A 516 -26.31 10.76 -36.71
N GLY A 517 -27.11 10.23 -35.78
CA GLY A 517 -26.59 9.78 -34.48
C GLY A 517 -25.69 8.55 -34.56
N ALA A 518 -25.83 7.71 -35.59
CA ALA A 518 -24.99 6.51 -35.80
C ALA A 518 -23.75 6.79 -36.68
N GLU A 519 -23.83 7.71 -37.65
CA GLU A 519 -22.70 8.11 -38.50
C GLU A 519 -21.67 8.96 -37.73
N GLU A 520 -22.08 9.72 -36.71
CA GLU A 520 -21.15 10.38 -35.76
C GLU A 520 -20.43 9.38 -34.82
N GLU A 521 -20.97 8.17 -34.62
CA GLU A 521 -20.31 7.11 -33.84
C GLU A 521 -19.14 6.45 -34.61
N GLU A 522 -19.24 6.31 -35.94
CA GLU A 522 -18.22 5.67 -36.79
C GLU A 522 -17.05 6.61 -37.17
N GLU A 523 -17.23 7.94 -37.16
CA GLU A 523 -16.14 8.90 -37.47
C GLU A 523 -15.23 9.23 -36.27
N GLN A 524 -15.51 8.68 -35.07
CA GLN A 524 -14.75 8.94 -33.84
C GLN A 524 -14.08 7.70 -33.20
N GLU A 525 -14.15 6.53 -33.85
CA GLU A 525 -13.25 5.38 -33.61
C GLU A 525 -11.95 5.52 -34.41
#